data_AF-A0A5S6QRE9-F1
#
_entry.id   AF-A0A5S6QRE9-F1
#
_cell.length_a   1.000
_cell.length_b   1.000
_cell.length_c   1.000
_cell.angle_alpha   90.00
_cell.angle_beta   90.00
_cell.angle_gamma   90.00
#
_symmetry.space_group_name_H-M   'P 1'
#
loop_
_entity.id
_entity.type
_entity.pdbx_description
1 polymer ?
#
loop_
_entity_poly.entity_id
_entity_poly.type
_entity_poly.pdbx_seq_one_letter_code
_entity_poly.pdbx_strand_id
1 'polypeptide(L)'
;MASLSRMKHFLKEKNVLHGQTTPYSPELLDKLNKLETFNSCLKNAIQSVREVGQPCFWHRFNAFMLPKDEQSEMLQLAAAFTKVADNFVDQTRKEAFAKYSTAFKDMEGQQRLFLRQIDAYTLTVLKQFMEIHVVNIRNEKSKLDTFRVKYDELADAVKRAKPEHLKEVSAKLDAAKKNFTTQLELLNAKLEEVPTMELEIKQAMHTFCMARQQYYTTTHAEVKSATL
;
A
#
# COMPACT_ATOMS: atom_id res chain seq x y z
N MET A 1 -0.23 1.18 40.95
CA MET A 1 -1.16 1.33 39.79
C MET A 1 -0.78 0.36 38.67
N ALA A 2 -1.00 -0.95 38.85
CA ALA A 2 -0.61 -1.98 37.88
C ALA A 2 -1.70 -3.04 37.59
N SER A 3 -2.96 -2.79 37.96
CA SER A 3 -4.03 -3.79 37.86
C SER A 3 -4.89 -3.73 36.59
N LEU A 4 -5.05 -2.55 35.97
CA LEU A 4 -5.94 -2.39 34.80
C LEU A 4 -5.39 -3.03 33.52
N SER A 5 -4.08 -2.92 33.25
CA SER A 5 -3.46 -3.49 32.05
C SER A 5 -3.37 -5.02 32.12
N ARG A 6 -3.16 -5.59 33.32
CA ARG A 6 -3.21 -7.05 33.53
C ARG A 6 -4.63 -7.61 33.42
N MET A 7 -5.66 -6.88 33.88
CA MET A 7 -7.06 -7.28 33.67
C MET A 7 -7.47 -7.27 32.20
N LYS A 8 -7.01 -6.28 31.40
CA LYS A 8 -7.24 -6.28 29.94
C LYS A 8 -6.56 -7.44 29.24
N HIS A 9 -5.34 -7.82 29.65
CA HIS A 9 -4.65 -9.00 29.14
C HIS A 9 -5.32 -10.30 29.59
N PHE A 10 -5.75 -10.40 30.86
CA PHE A 10 -6.46 -11.57 31.38
C PHE A 10 -7.81 -11.79 30.70
N LEU A 11 -8.56 -10.73 30.38
CA LEU A 11 -9.81 -10.82 29.63
C LEU A 11 -9.60 -11.16 28.14
N LYS A 12 -8.41 -10.87 27.59
CA LYS A 12 -8.03 -11.28 26.23
C LYS A 12 -7.50 -12.72 26.16
N GLU A 13 -6.78 -13.19 27.18
CA GLU A 13 -6.08 -14.48 27.17
C GLU A 13 -6.87 -15.62 27.82
N LYS A 14 -7.75 -15.33 28.78
CA LYS A 14 -8.63 -16.33 29.36
C LYS A 14 -10.00 -16.29 28.68
N ASN A 15 -10.25 -17.34 27.91
CA ASN A 15 -11.52 -17.87 27.38
C ASN A 15 -12.67 -18.02 28.42
N VAL A 16 -12.88 -17.07 29.32
CA VAL A 16 -13.79 -17.20 30.48
C VAL A 16 -15.14 -16.49 30.25
N LEU A 17 -15.31 -15.79 29.13
CA LEU A 17 -16.61 -15.20 28.72
C LEU A 17 -17.15 -15.72 27.39
N HIS A 18 -16.41 -16.60 26.70
CA HIS A 18 -16.83 -17.12 25.41
C HIS A 18 -17.44 -18.51 25.62
N GLY A 19 -18.77 -18.58 25.64
CA GLY A 19 -19.42 -19.72 24.98
C GLY A 19 -18.81 -19.88 23.59
N GLN A 20 -18.69 -21.11 23.08
CA GLN A 20 -18.10 -21.36 21.77
C GLN A 20 -18.68 -20.40 20.73
N THR A 21 -17.89 -19.44 20.27
CA THR A 21 -18.35 -18.49 19.25
C THR A 21 -18.55 -19.24 17.96
N THR A 22 -19.65 -18.96 17.28
CA THR A 22 -19.96 -19.62 16.01
C THR A 22 -18.85 -19.31 14.98
N PRO A 23 -18.20 -20.33 14.37
CA PRO A 23 -17.17 -20.08 13.37
C PRO A 23 -17.76 -19.41 12.13
N TYR A 24 -16.96 -18.59 11.45
CA TYR A 24 -17.34 -18.06 10.14
C TYR A 24 -17.36 -19.17 9.10
N SER A 25 -18.06 -18.94 7.99
CA SER A 25 -18.02 -19.87 6.86
C SER A 25 -16.58 -20.00 6.33
N PRO A 26 -16.17 -21.19 5.86
CA PRO A 26 -14.86 -21.38 5.25
C PRO A 26 -14.59 -20.41 4.10
N GLU A 27 -15.62 -20.09 3.31
CA GLU A 27 -15.55 -19.16 2.18
C GLU A 27 -15.19 -17.73 2.61
N LEU A 28 -15.80 -17.21 3.69
CA LEU A 28 -15.49 -15.88 4.20
C LEU A 28 -14.06 -15.83 4.74
N LEU A 29 -13.64 -16.87 5.45
CA LEU A 29 -12.28 -16.98 5.97
C LEU A 29 -11.24 -17.03 4.84
N ASP A 30 -11.52 -17.78 3.78
CA ASP A 30 -10.65 -17.86 2.60
C ASP A 30 -10.48 -16.48 1.94
N LYS A 31 -11.57 -15.74 1.70
CA LYS A 31 -11.52 -14.39 1.14
C LYS A 31 -10.71 -13.43 2.00
N LEU A 32 -10.90 -13.45 3.32
CA LEU A 32 -10.14 -12.62 4.26
C LEU A 32 -8.66 -12.99 4.29
N ASN A 33 -8.33 -14.29 4.26
CA ASN A 33 -6.94 -14.75 4.23
C ASN A 33 -6.22 -14.37 2.93
N LYS A 34 -6.92 -14.46 1.79
CA LYS A 34 -6.40 -13.99 0.50
C LYS A 34 -6.11 -12.50 0.53
N LEU A 35 -7.02 -11.68 1.06
CA LEU A 35 -6.81 -10.24 1.22
C LEU A 35 -5.58 -9.92 2.08
N GLU A 36 -5.39 -10.61 3.20
CA GLU A 36 -4.24 -10.40 4.10
C GLU A 36 -2.91 -10.83 3.48
N THR A 37 -2.93 -11.95 2.74
CA THR A 37 -1.77 -12.43 1.97
C THR A 37 -1.40 -11.41 0.90
N PHE A 38 -2.39 -10.94 0.14
CA PHE A 38 -2.19 -9.93 -0.90
C PHE A 38 -1.65 -8.61 -0.33
N ASN A 39 -2.22 -8.11 0.77
CA ASN A 39 -1.72 -6.92 1.47
C ASN A 39 -0.24 -7.07 1.91
N SER A 40 0.16 -8.26 2.33
CA SER A 40 1.56 -8.55 2.69
C SER A 40 2.47 -8.55 1.46
N CYS A 41 2.02 -9.11 0.34
CA CYS A 41 2.73 -9.03 -0.93
C CYS A 41 2.89 -7.58 -1.42
N LEU A 42 1.87 -6.73 -1.25
CA LEU A 42 1.93 -5.33 -1.67
C LEU A 42 2.92 -4.50 -0.84
N LYS A 43 3.07 -4.78 0.46
CA LYS A 43 4.14 -4.16 1.27
C LYS A 43 5.52 -4.41 0.66
N ASN A 44 5.78 -5.65 0.27
CA ASN A 44 7.04 -6.02 -0.38
C ASN A 44 7.16 -5.36 -1.75
N ALA A 45 6.09 -5.32 -2.54
CA ALA A 45 6.08 -4.67 -3.85
C ALA A 45 6.41 -3.16 -3.76
N ILE A 46 5.82 -2.43 -2.81
CA ILE A 46 6.13 -1.02 -2.55
C ILE A 46 7.62 -0.84 -2.25
N GLN A 47 8.18 -1.71 -1.41
CA GLN A 47 9.59 -1.66 -1.06
C GLN A 47 10.47 -1.92 -2.30
N SER A 48 10.18 -2.94 -3.08
CA SER A 48 10.91 -3.27 -4.31
C SER A 48 10.84 -2.14 -5.35
N VAL A 49 9.67 -1.52 -5.54
CA VAL A 49 9.52 -0.38 -6.47
C VAL A 49 10.39 0.80 -6.05
N ARG A 50 10.44 1.10 -4.75
CA ARG A 50 11.32 2.15 -4.21
C ARG A 50 12.79 1.84 -4.43
N GLU A 51 13.18 0.58 -4.19
CA GLU A 51 14.57 0.12 -4.34
C GLU A 51 15.06 0.19 -5.77
N VAL A 52 14.24 -0.25 -6.72
CA VAL A 52 14.55 -0.20 -8.16
C VAL A 52 14.51 1.24 -8.67
N GLY A 53 13.54 2.04 -8.19
CA GLY A 53 13.39 3.42 -8.61
C GLY A 53 14.55 4.30 -8.14
N GLN A 54 14.93 4.15 -6.87
CA GLN A 54 15.95 4.95 -6.20
C GLN A 54 16.92 4.04 -5.43
N PRO A 55 18.10 3.71 -6.01
CA PRO A 55 19.06 2.81 -5.39
C PRO A 55 19.66 3.39 -4.11
N CYS A 56 19.78 4.72 -3.99
CA CYS A 56 20.30 5.34 -2.77
C CYS A 56 19.26 5.26 -1.64
N PHE A 57 19.58 4.52 -0.58
CA PHE A 57 18.69 4.27 0.56
C PHE A 57 18.11 5.57 1.15
N TRP A 58 18.96 6.57 1.40
CA TRP A 58 18.56 7.83 2.03
C TRP A 58 17.57 8.63 1.19
N HIS A 59 17.69 8.56 -0.15
CA HIS A 59 16.81 9.30 -1.06
C HIS A 59 15.43 8.66 -1.20
N ARG A 60 15.27 7.36 -0.91
CA ARG A 60 13.97 6.65 -1.01
C ARG A 60 12.89 7.25 -0.11
N PHE A 61 13.28 7.97 0.93
CA PHE A 61 12.38 8.58 1.92
C PHE A 61 12.10 10.06 1.65
N ASN A 62 12.77 10.67 0.66
CA ASN A 62 12.48 12.03 0.23
C ASN A 62 11.14 12.09 -0.52
N ALA A 63 10.59 13.29 -0.66
CA ALA A 63 9.44 13.53 -1.52
C ALA A 63 9.75 13.06 -2.95
N PHE A 64 8.88 12.22 -3.50
CA PHE A 64 9.04 11.59 -4.82
C PHE A 64 10.35 10.81 -5.00
N MET A 65 11.02 10.43 -3.91
CA MET A 65 12.33 9.77 -3.92
C MET A 65 13.46 10.58 -4.59
N LEU A 66 13.30 11.92 -4.67
CA LEU A 66 14.23 12.79 -5.37
C LEU A 66 15.44 13.16 -4.49
N PRO A 67 16.68 13.12 -5.02
CA PRO A 67 17.81 13.76 -4.36
C PRO A 67 17.64 15.28 -4.39
N LYS A 68 18.30 15.99 -3.45
CA LYS A 68 18.51 17.43 -3.62
C LYS A 68 19.42 17.66 -4.83
N ASP A 69 19.31 18.80 -5.50
CA ASP A 69 20.11 19.10 -6.70
C ASP A 69 21.63 19.01 -6.43
N GLU A 70 22.06 19.47 -5.25
CA GLU A 70 23.44 19.37 -4.78
C GLU A 70 23.92 17.93 -4.57
N GLN A 71 23.00 16.98 -4.39
CA GLN A 71 23.28 15.56 -4.16
C GLN A 71 23.13 14.72 -5.45
N SER A 72 22.72 15.33 -6.57
CA SER A 72 22.65 14.61 -7.85
C SER A 72 24.04 14.47 -8.44
N GLU A 73 24.48 13.21 -8.56
CA GLU A 73 25.73 12.85 -9.23
C GLU A 73 25.74 13.29 -10.71
N MET A 74 24.60 13.18 -11.40
CA MET A 74 24.48 13.60 -12.80
C MET A 74 24.64 15.11 -12.96
N LEU A 75 24.05 15.91 -12.08
CA LEU A 75 24.21 17.37 -12.10
C LEU A 75 25.62 17.81 -11.72
N GLN A 76 26.23 17.16 -10.73
CA GLN A 76 27.63 17.43 -10.36
C GLN A 76 28.58 17.12 -11.53
N LEU A 77 28.37 16.00 -12.23
CA LEU A 77 29.17 15.63 -13.39
C LEU A 77 28.96 16.59 -14.56
N ALA A 78 27.71 17.00 -14.84
CA ALA A 78 27.42 18.01 -15.85
C ALA A 78 28.11 19.36 -15.56
N ALA A 79 28.09 19.79 -14.30
CA ALA A 79 28.80 20.99 -13.87
C ALA A 79 30.32 20.86 -14.04
N ALA A 80 30.88 19.67 -13.77
CA ALA A 80 32.30 19.40 -14.00
C ALA A 80 32.66 19.47 -15.49
N PHE A 81 31.84 18.90 -16.38
CA PHE A 81 32.05 19.02 -17.83
C PHE A 81 32.02 20.46 -18.31
N THR A 82 31.11 21.28 -17.78
CA THR A 82 31.05 22.73 -18.09
C THR A 82 32.37 23.42 -17.70
N LYS A 83 32.86 23.17 -16.47
CA LYS A 83 34.14 23.74 -16.00
C LYS A 83 35.33 23.30 -16.84
N VAL A 84 35.34 22.06 -17.32
CA VAL A 84 36.41 21.57 -18.21
C VAL A 84 36.31 22.23 -19.58
N ALA A 85 35.09 22.39 -20.13
CA ALA A 85 34.86 23.07 -21.39
C ALA A 85 35.42 24.51 -21.39
N ASP A 86 35.25 25.23 -20.28
CA ASP A 86 35.71 26.61 -20.13
C ASP A 86 37.24 26.75 -20.18
N ASN A 87 37.98 25.68 -19.89
CA ASN A 87 39.45 25.66 -19.95
C ASN A 87 40.01 25.32 -21.34
N PHE A 88 39.18 24.86 -22.27
CA PHE A 88 39.65 24.55 -23.63
C PHE A 88 39.73 25.81 -24.49
N VAL A 89 40.90 26.00 -25.10
CA VAL A 89 41.10 26.98 -26.17
C VAL A 89 40.56 26.43 -27.51
N ASP A 90 40.61 25.11 -27.68
CA ASP A 90 40.08 24.42 -28.86
C ASP A 90 38.56 24.39 -28.84
N GLN A 91 37.94 25.02 -29.84
CA GLN A 91 36.49 25.19 -29.93
C GLN A 91 35.75 23.85 -30.08
N THR A 92 36.31 22.89 -30.83
CA THR A 92 35.71 21.57 -31.02
C THR A 92 35.64 20.78 -29.71
N ARG A 93 36.70 20.82 -28.90
CA ARG A 93 36.72 20.19 -27.56
C ARG A 93 35.76 20.89 -26.60
N LYS A 94 35.70 22.21 -26.65
CA LYS A 94 34.74 23.00 -25.85
C LYS A 94 33.31 22.60 -26.15
N GLU A 95 32.96 22.52 -27.44
CA GLU A 95 31.62 22.09 -27.89
C GLU A 95 31.30 20.65 -27.48
N ALA A 96 32.26 19.73 -27.58
CA ALA A 96 32.06 18.34 -27.16
C ALA A 96 31.74 18.23 -25.66
N PHE A 97 32.50 18.90 -24.79
CA PHE A 97 32.24 18.89 -23.35
C PHE A 97 30.94 19.62 -22.97
N ALA A 98 30.57 20.68 -23.70
CA ALA A 98 29.28 21.31 -23.54
C ALA A 98 28.12 20.34 -23.88
N LYS A 99 28.24 19.55 -24.96
CA LYS A 99 27.27 18.51 -25.31
C LYS A 99 27.15 17.45 -24.21
N TYR A 100 28.27 16.98 -23.66
CA TYR A 100 28.25 16.02 -22.54
C TYR A 100 27.53 16.60 -21.32
N SER A 101 27.82 17.85 -20.95
CA SER A 101 27.12 18.53 -19.86
C SER A 101 25.60 18.56 -20.07
N THR A 102 25.14 18.92 -21.27
CA THR A 102 23.70 18.96 -21.59
C THR A 102 23.08 17.56 -21.47
N ALA A 103 23.72 16.54 -22.04
CA ALA A 103 23.21 15.17 -22.00
C ALA A 103 23.01 14.66 -20.58
N PHE A 104 23.96 14.92 -19.67
CA PHE A 104 23.81 14.52 -18.27
C PHE A 104 22.74 15.32 -17.51
N LYS A 105 22.47 16.58 -17.89
CA LYS A 105 21.33 17.35 -17.35
C LYS A 105 19.99 16.79 -17.83
N ASP A 106 19.92 16.40 -19.09
CA ASP A 106 18.71 15.80 -19.67
C ASP A 106 18.42 14.44 -19.02
N MET A 107 19.45 13.60 -18.84
CA MET A 107 19.33 12.32 -18.14
C MET A 107 18.84 12.47 -16.69
N GLU A 108 19.34 13.49 -15.97
CA GLU A 108 18.81 13.84 -14.64
C GLU A 108 17.32 14.20 -14.75
N GLY A 109 16.94 15.03 -15.72
CA GLY A 109 15.55 15.37 -16.00
C GLY A 109 14.67 14.14 -16.19
N GLN A 110 15.13 13.17 -16.99
CA GLN A 110 14.42 11.91 -17.21
C GLN A 110 14.31 11.07 -15.95
N GLN A 111 15.38 10.96 -15.15
CA GLN A 111 15.36 10.22 -13.89
C GLN A 111 14.36 10.84 -12.92
N ARG A 112 14.31 12.18 -12.82
CA ARG A 112 13.35 12.88 -11.97
C ARG A 112 11.91 12.69 -12.44
N LEU A 113 11.67 12.73 -13.74
CA LEU A 113 10.36 12.46 -14.33
C LEU A 113 9.90 11.04 -14.02
N PHE A 114 10.77 10.05 -14.24
CA PHE A 114 10.52 8.66 -13.91
C PHE A 114 10.17 8.48 -12.43
N LEU A 115 10.96 9.06 -11.52
CA LEU A 115 10.71 8.99 -10.07
C LEU A 115 9.35 9.61 -9.68
N ARG A 116 8.95 10.72 -10.31
CA ARG A 116 7.63 11.32 -10.09
C ARG A 116 6.50 10.46 -10.65
N GLN A 117 6.67 9.86 -11.82
CA GLN A 117 5.67 8.97 -12.42
C GLN A 117 5.43 7.73 -11.56
N ILE A 118 6.48 7.09 -11.06
CA ILE A 118 6.32 5.90 -10.21
C ILE A 118 5.66 6.25 -8.87
N ASP A 119 5.94 7.42 -8.30
CA ASP A 119 5.29 7.85 -7.06
C ASP A 119 3.79 8.11 -7.27
N ALA A 120 3.45 8.87 -8.31
CA ALA A 120 2.08 9.26 -8.62
C ALA A 120 1.20 8.08 -9.10
N TYR A 121 1.71 7.26 -10.01
CA TYR A 121 0.88 6.26 -10.72
C TYR A 121 1.07 4.82 -10.22
N THR A 122 2.10 4.56 -9.42
CA THR A 122 2.34 3.22 -8.86
C THR A 122 2.25 3.24 -7.34
N LEU A 123 3.16 3.92 -6.67
CA LEU A 123 3.23 3.89 -5.20
C LEU A 123 1.96 4.42 -4.55
N THR A 124 1.38 5.50 -5.08
CA THR A 124 0.13 6.06 -4.54
C THR A 124 -1.03 5.06 -4.63
N VAL A 125 -1.21 4.40 -5.77
CA VAL A 125 -2.27 3.39 -5.98
C VAL A 125 -2.09 2.21 -5.02
N LEU A 126 -0.86 1.68 -4.91
CA LEU A 126 -0.55 0.57 -4.01
C LEU A 126 -0.81 0.93 -2.54
N LYS A 127 -0.38 2.14 -2.11
CA LYS A 127 -0.65 2.63 -0.74
C LYS A 127 -2.13 2.82 -0.50
N GLN A 128 -2.86 3.41 -1.44
CA GLN A 128 -4.30 3.66 -1.31
C GLN A 128 -5.07 2.36 -1.06
N PHE A 129 -4.76 1.29 -1.80
CA PHE A 129 -5.33 -0.03 -1.56
C PHE A 129 -5.09 -0.51 -0.12
N MET A 130 -3.85 -0.43 0.34
CA MET A 130 -3.46 -0.95 1.65
C MET A 130 -3.97 -0.10 2.84
N GLU A 131 -3.89 1.22 2.72
CA GLU A 131 -4.15 2.16 3.81
C GLU A 131 -5.62 2.53 3.90
N ILE A 132 -6.37 2.45 2.79
CA ILE A 132 -7.79 2.77 2.76
C ILE A 132 -8.62 1.50 2.65
N HIS A 133 -8.48 0.74 1.57
CA HIS A 133 -9.40 -0.35 1.26
C HIS A 133 -9.26 -1.53 2.23
N VAL A 134 -8.04 -2.00 2.48
CA VAL A 134 -7.79 -3.09 3.44
C VAL A 134 -8.18 -2.67 4.86
N VAL A 135 -7.87 -1.44 5.27
CA VAL A 135 -8.24 -0.92 6.60
C VAL A 135 -9.76 -0.85 6.76
N ASN A 136 -10.47 -0.37 5.74
CA ASN A 136 -11.94 -0.34 5.75
C ASN A 136 -12.53 -1.74 5.87
N ILE A 137 -12.04 -2.72 5.13
CA ILE A 137 -12.50 -4.12 5.23
C ILE A 137 -12.25 -4.69 6.63
N ARG A 138 -11.06 -4.43 7.22
CA ARG A 138 -10.75 -4.83 8.60
C ARG A 138 -11.67 -4.20 9.64
N ASN A 139 -12.02 -2.92 9.46
CA ASN A 139 -12.94 -2.22 10.34
C ASN A 139 -14.35 -2.84 10.26
N GLU A 140 -14.83 -3.17 9.05
CA GLU A 140 -16.12 -3.85 8.89
C GLU A 140 -16.11 -5.28 9.45
N LYS A 141 -15.00 -6.01 9.33
CA LYS A 141 -14.80 -7.30 9.99
C LYS A 141 -14.85 -7.16 11.52
N SER A 142 -14.19 -6.15 12.09
CA SER A 142 -14.21 -5.92 13.54
C SER A 142 -15.62 -5.61 14.08
N LYS A 143 -16.43 -4.89 13.30
CA LYS A 143 -17.85 -4.67 13.64
C LYS A 143 -18.64 -5.98 13.57
N LEU A 144 -18.42 -6.79 12.54
CA LEU A 144 -19.04 -8.11 12.40
C LEU A 144 -18.69 -9.02 13.60
N ASP A 145 -17.41 -9.04 14.01
CA ASP A 145 -16.95 -9.80 15.18
C ASP A 145 -17.72 -9.37 16.45
N THR A 146 -17.97 -8.07 16.62
CA THR A 146 -18.73 -7.52 17.76
C THR A 146 -20.20 -7.95 17.71
N PHE A 147 -20.84 -7.89 16.54
CA PHE A 147 -22.23 -8.35 16.38
C PHE A 147 -22.36 -9.86 16.56
N ARG A 148 -21.36 -10.63 16.16
CA ARG A 148 -21.32 -12.09 16.36
C ARG A 148 -21.33 -12.44 17.84
N VAL A 149 -20.45 -11.83 18.63
CA VAL A 149 -20.39 -12.04 20.07
C VAL A 149 -21.74 -11.73 20.72
N LYS A 150 -22.34 -10.58 20.38
CA LYS A 150 -23.65 -10.19 20.91
C LYS A 150 -24.76 -11.17 20.51
N TYR A 151 -24.74 -11.69 19.28
CA TYR A 151 -25.68 -12.70 18.81
C TYR A 151 -25.53 -14.01 19.59
N ASP A 152 -24.30 -14.53 19.74
CA ASP A 152 -24.01 -15.76 20.47
C ASP A 152 -24.41 -15.62 21.97
N GLU A 153 -24.12 -14.48 22.60
CA GLU A 153 -24.52 -14.16 23.97
C GLU A 153 -26.05 -14.17 24.15
N LEU A 154 -26.79 -13.56 23.23
CA LEU A 154 -28.25 -13.53 23.26
C LEU A 154 -28.85 -14.90 22.95
N ALA A 155 -28.24 -15.69 22.06
CA ALA A 155 -28.67 -17.05 21.78
C ALA A 155 -28.55 -17.94 23.03
N ASP A 156 -27.46 -17.80 23.77
CA ASP A 156 -27.29 -18.48 25.05
C ASP A 156 -28.21 -17.93 26.15
N ALA A 157 -28.52 -16.64 26.14
CA ALA A 157 -29.50 -16.05 27.04
C ALA A 157 -30.91 -16.59 26.79
N VAL A 158 -31.33 -16.81 25.53
CA VAL A 158 -32.62 -17.45 25.19
C VAL A 158 -32.67 -18.87 25.75
N LYS A 159 -31.61 -19.67 25.62
CA LYS A 159 -31.55 -21.04 26.17
C LYS A 159 -31.70 -21.07 27.70
N ARG A 160 -31.28 -20.01 28.40
CA ARG A 160 -31.32 -19.89 29.86
C ARG A 160 -32.52 -19.09 30.38
N ALA A 161 -33.32 -18.49 29.49
CA ALA A 161 -34.39 -17.59 29.90
C ALA A 161 -35.57 -18.35 30.52
N LYS A 162 -36.14 -17.77 31.59
CA LYS A 162 -37.44 -18.21 32.13
C LYS A 162 -38.56 -17.87 31.12
N PRO A 163 -39.68 -18.64 31.09
CA PRO A 163 -40.78 -18.40 30.16
C PRO A 163 -41.29 -16.96 30.13
N GLU A 164 -41.33 -16.31 31.29
CA GLU A 164 -41.79 -14.92 31.47
C GLU A 164 -40.94 -13.88 30.72
N HIS A 165 -39.64 -14.13 30.56
CA HIS A 165 -38.71 -13.23 29.87
C HIS A 165 -38.36 -13.69 28.45
N LEU A 166 -38.78 -14.89 28.06
CA LEU A 166 -38.40 -15.50 26.79
C LEU A 166 -38.78 -14.63 25.60
N LYS A 167 -39.97 -14.02 25.61
CA LYS A 167 -40.44 -13.15 24.52
C LYS A 167 -39.54 -11.92 24.33
N GLU A 168 -39.10 -11.31 25.42
CA GLU A 168 -38.22 -10.12 25.37
C GLU A 168 -36.82 -10.48 24.89
N VAL A 169 -36.25 -11.57 25.41
CA VAL A 169 -34.90 -12.02 25.04
C VAL A 169 -34.86 -12.51 23.60
N SER A 170 -35.91 -13.20 23.12
CA SER A 170 -36.03 -13.61 21.72
C SER A 170 -36.13 -12.41 20.77
N ALA A 171 -36.89 -11.36 21.12
CA ALA A 171 -36.95 -10.15 20.30
C ALA A 171 -35.58 -9.45 20.17
N LYS A 172 -34.79 -9.44 21.26
CA LYS A 172 -33.40 -8.93 21.24
C LYS A 172 -32.49 -9.80 20.37
N LEU A 173 -32.65 -11.12 20.41
CA LEU A 173 -31.91 -12.06 19.56
C LEU A 173 -32.22 -11.83 18.08
N ASP A 174 -33.49 -11.65 17.71
CA ASP A 174 -33.88 -11.37 16.32
C ASP A 174 -33.26 -10.07 15.80
N ALA A 175 -33.25 -9.01 16.62
CA ALA A 175 -32.58 -7.76 16.28
C ALA A 175 -31.06 -7.93 16.12
N ALA A 176 -30.41 -8.70 17.01
CA ALA A 176 -28.99 -9.00 16.91
C ALA A 176 -28.66 -9.82 15.66
N LYS A 177 -29.49 -10.81 15.33
CA LYS A 177 -29.39 -11.61 14.10
C LYS A 177 -29.47 -10.72 12.86
N LYS A 178 -30.44 -9.81 12.81
CA LYS A 178 -30.58 -8.86 11.71
C LYS A 178 -29.33 -8.00 11.54
N ASN A 179 -28.82 -7.41 12.62
CA ASN A 179 -27.61 -6.59 12.57
C ASN A 179 -26.38 -7.39 12.10
N PHE A 180 -26.23 -8.62 12.58
CA PHE A 180 -25.16 -9.52 12.14
C PHE A 180 -25.27 -9.81 10.64
N THR A 181 -26.45 -10.21 10.16
CA THR A 181 -26.67 -10.50 8.72
C THR A 181 -26.41 -9.29 7.84
N THR A 182 -26.94 -8.12 8.19
CA THR A 182 -26.71 -6.88 7.42
C THR A 182 -25.23 -6.50 7.38
N GLN A 183 -24.50 -6.66 8.50
CA GLN A 183 -23.06 -6.39 8.53
C GLN A 183 -22.26 -7.43 7.72
N LEU A 184 -22.69 -8.69 7.72
CA LEU A 184 -22.08 -9.75 6.94
C LEU A 184 -22.26 -9.51 5.43
N GLU A 185 -23.46 -9.12 5.01
CA GLU A 185 -23.74 -8.73 3.62
C GLU A 185 -22.88 -7.55 3.18
N LEU A 186 -22.74 -6.53 4.03
CA LEU A 186 -21.88 -5.38 3.75
C LEU A 186 -20.41 -5.78 3.61
N LEU A 187 -19.90 -6.63 4.52
CA LEU A 187 -18.52 -7.12 4.44
C LEU A 187 -18.29 -7.93 3.16
N ASN A 188 -19.23 -8.82 2.81
CA ASN A 188 -19.17 -9.60 1.59
C ASN A 188 -19.16 -8.69 0.36
N ALA A 189 -20.04 -7.69 0.30
CA ALA A 189 -20.05 -6.73 -0.82
C ALA A 189 -18.70 -6.04 -0.99
N LYS A 190 -18.05 -5.62 0.11
CA LYS A 190 -16.69 -5.04 0.05
C LYS A 190 -15.63 -6.04 -0.40
N LEU A 191 -15.74 -7.31 -0.01
CA LEU A 191 -14.83 -8.35 -0.44
C LEU A 191 -15.02 -8.70 -1.92
N GLU A 192 -16.23 -8.58 -2.47
CA GLU A 192 -16.50 -8.75 -3.91
C GLU A 192 -15.90 -7.62 -4.76
N GLU A 193 -15.62 -6.44 -4.18
CA GLU A 193 -14.94 -5.36 -4.89
C GLU A 193 -13.41 -5.58 -5.01
N VAL A 194 -12.83 -6.45 -4.16
CA VAL A 194 -11.37 -6.68 -4.10
C VAL A 194 -10.78 -7.09 -5.45
N PRO A 195 -11.35 -8.04 -6.23
CA PRO A 195 -10.81 -8.40 -7.54
C PRO A 195 -10.71 -7.22 -8.53
N THR A 196 -11.64 -6.27 -8.46
CA THR A 196 -11.59 -5.06 -9.29
C THR A 196 -10.43 -4.16 -8.87
N MET A 197 -10.22 -4.00 -7.56
CA MET A 197 -9.09 -3.24 -7.03
C MET A 197 -7.75 -3.91 -7.36
N GLU A 198 -7.68 -5.25 -7.36
CA GLU A 198 -6.50 -6.00 -7.80
C GLU A 198 -6.14 -5.71 -9.27
N LEU A 199 -7.14 -5.46 -10.13
CA LEU A 199 -6.91 -5.06 -11.51
C LEU A 199 -6.25 -3.68 -11.60
N GLU A 200 -6.65 -2.72 -10.75
CA GLU A 200 -6.01 -1.40 -10.66
C GLU A 200 -4.56 -1.52 -10.23
N ILE A 201 -4.27 -2.39 -9.25
CA ILE A 201 -2.90 -2.70 -8.83
C ILE A 201 -2.08 -3.30 -9.98
N LYS A 202 -2.65 -4.23 -10.75
CA LYS A 202 -1.99 -4.81 -11.92
C LYS A 202 -1.66 -3.73 -12.96
N GLN A 203 -2.58 -2.80 -13.21
CA GLN A 203 -2.34 -1.68 -14.12
C GLN A 203 -1.26 -0.74 -13.59
N ALA A 204 -1.25 -0.42 -12.30
CA ALA A 204 -0.23 0.40 -11.66
C ALA A 204 1.18 -0.22 -11.78
N MET A 205 1.30 -1.54 -11.64
CA MET A 205 2.55 -2.27 -11.86
C MET A 205 2.96 -2.33 -13.34
N HIS A 206 2.00 -2.44 -14.25
CA HIS A 206 2.29 -2.34 -15.69
C HIS A 206 2.83 -0.95 -16.04
N THR A 207 2.20 0.11 -15.53
CA THR A 207 2.66 1.50 -15.70
C THR A 207 4.08 1.70 -15.17
N PHE A 208 4.43 1.09 -14.04
CA PHE A 208 5.81 1.10 -13.53
C PHE A 208 6.80 0.52 -14.54
N CYS A 209 6.52 -0.66 -15.11
CA CYS A 209 7.38 -1.29 -16.10
C CYS A 209 7.54 -0.41 -17.35
N MET A 210 6.44 0.17 -17.84
CA MET A 210 6.45 1.05 -19.01
C MET A 210 7.24 2.33 -18.75
N ALA A 211 7.06 2.97 -17.59
CA ALA A 211 7.82 4.16 -17.20
C ALA A 211 9.33 3.84 -17.12
N ARG A 212 9.70 2.67 -16.61
CA ARG A 212 11.10 2.23 -16.55
C ARG A 212 11.69 1.98 -17.94
N GLN A 213 10.94 1.34 -18.83
CA GLN A 213 11.36 1.12 -20.21
C GLN A 213 11.54 2.45 -20.95
N GLN A 214 10.61 3.39 -20.77
CA GLN A 214 10.69 4.72 -21.34
C GLN A 214 11.95 5.45 -20.85
N TYR A 215 12.20 5.45 -19.54
CA TYR A 215 13.41 6.03 -18.96
C TYR A 215 14.70 5.52 -19.64
N TYR A 216 14.85 4.21 -19.76
CA TYR A 216 16.04 3.62 -20.41
C TYR A 216 16.15 3.96 -21.88
N THR A 217 15.03 3.98 -22.61
CA THR A 217 15.02 4.28 -24.04
C THR A 217 15.43 5.72 -24.30
N THR A 218 14.88 6.66 -23.53
CA THR A 218 15.18 8.09 -23.67
C THR A 218 16.61 8.40 -23.26
N THR A 219 17.07 7.91 -22.10
CA THR A 219 18.45 8.15 -21.62
C THR A 219 19.50 7.55 -22.56
N HIS A 220 19.24 6.37 -23.12
CA HIS A 220 20.15 5.78 -24.12
C HIS A 220 20.23 6.64 -25.39
N ALA A 221 19.10 7.19 -25.85
CA ALA A 221 19.08 8.08 -27.01
C ALA A 221 19.84 9.39 -26.75
N GLU A 222 19.70 9.97 -25.55
CA GLU A 222 20.42 11.18 -25.11
C GLU A 222 21.94 10.97 -25.04
N VAL A 223 22.40 9.83 -24.50
CA VAL A 223 23.84 9.51 -24.48
C VAL A 223 24.38 9.35 -25.91
N LYS A 224 23.63 8.62 -26.76
CA LYS A 224 24.05 8.37 -28.13
C LYS A 224 24.20 9.65 -28.94
N SER A 225 23.28 10.61 -28.79
CA SER A 225 23.33 11.90 -29.49
C SER A 225 24.48 12.80 -29.02
N ALA A 226 24.95 12.62 -27.79
CA ALA A 226 26.08 13.37 -27.26
C ALA A 226 27.44 12.83 -27.73
N THR A 227 27.51 11.54 -28.07
CA THR A 227 28.75 10.83 -28.45
C THR A 227 29.01 10.71 -29.95
N LEU A 228 28.01 11.01 -30.79
CA LEU A 228 28.09 11.00 -32.26
C LEU A 228 28.21 12.43 -32.81
#